data_AF-D8UJ62-F1
#
_entry.id   AF-D8UJ62-F1
#
_cell.length_a   1.000
_cell.length_b   1.000
_cell.length_c   1.000
_cell.angle_alpha   90.00
_cell.angle_beta   90.00
_cell.angle_gamma   90.00
#
_symmetry.space_group_name_H-M   'P 1'
#
loop_
_entity.id
_entity.type
_entity.pdbx_description
1 polymer ?
#
loop_
_entity_poly.entity_id
_entity_poly.type
_entity_poly.pdbx_seq_one_letter_code
_entity_poly.pdbx_strand_id
1 'polypeptide(L)'
;MCKLQTTFLLALFGWLALGLPVAPGAAAVAASASSAAAGPHRRLQTAAATQTKAMQEVCTNTCSKARNGVCEEGRPGKVAANNAPFVMAYCDLGTDCDDCGPWKTSARNISWLTTRNPGPIRFLQSRDVQVRVKAAAVPADIAFSFAYTDPKSDFDVSYHMESSGMVEAGITAITYKLLHERCVKPDGGRALFVDVGANFGWFALLAARLGCRVIAYEPVPLFRSFFEFSVLLNDLSDLIDIRTNVMMSPRTWSTSSIIRPCRPQHPSRQVANRTLPRDMPPLLHTSRDKEAIEVPSVRLEDDVKEDTLLLKIDVEGWEWSVVQGAAAYLAKYDVENVIMEYSPGVPERHFKWDHMAATPAMLITLDNLKYDVEDVKRWQAGTMACPVPPELQQYKLWSLCGGVPEGLNPRSLRSEIGHNTNIWCSKGQGLKFLTLQDVVGILHPNDPTTKYFQTNPMNFGMGSRPCHYLEPDVQVKHRCNCTKLAICGQEQEAAMKAAAEGRISQNYVLP
;
A
#
# COMPACT_ATOMS: atom_id res chain seq x y z
N MET A 1 2.76 29.23 5.91
CA MET A 1 1.59 29.29 5.02
C MET A 1 2.09 29.44 3.58
N CYS A 2 2.36 28.33 2.91
CA CYS A 2 2.66 28.32 1.47
C CYS A 2 1.35 27.96 0.76
N LYS A 3 0.82 28.85 -0.08
CA LYS A 3 -0.32 28.56 -0.95
C LYS A 3 0.15 27.57 -2.02
N LEU A 4 -0.15 26.27 -1.86
CA LEU A 4 -0.22 25.36 -2.99
C LEU A 4 -1.41 25.83 -3.85
N GLN A 5 -1.14 26.71 -4.81
CA GLN A 5 -2.06 26.91 -5.94
C GLN A 5 -1.83 25.75 -6.92
N THR A 6 -2.32 24.58 -6.54
CA THR A 6 -2.52 23.46 -7.45
C THR A 6 -3.76 22.80 -6.93
N THR A 7 -4.78 22.68 -7.77
CA THR A 7 -6.07 22.13 -7.37
C THR A 7 -5.88 20.63 -7.15
N PHE A 8 -5.59 20.24 -5.91
CA PHE A 8 -5.54 18.86 -5.47
C PHE A 8 -6.95 18.43 -5.08
N LEU A 9 -7.48 17.42 -5.77
CA LEU A 9 -8.76 16.79 -5.47
C LEU A 9 -8.50 15.30 -5.26
N LEU A 10 -9.01 14.80 -4.14
CA LEU A 10 -8.77 13.45 -3.64
C LEU A 10 -10.01 12.58 -3.82
N ALA A 11 -9.84 11.31 -4.17
CA ALA A 11 -10.92 10.32 -4.16
C ALA A 11 -10.56 9.12 -3.27
N LEU A 12 -11.54 8.71 -2.46
CA LEU A 12 -11.57 7.45 -1.72
C LEU A 12 -12.54 6.51 -2.43
N PHE A 13 -12.14 5.26 -2.66
CA PHE A 13 -13.08 4.19 -2.96
C PHE A 13 -12.82 2.99 -2.06
N GLY A 14 -13.87 2.62 -1.32
CA GLY A 14 -13.98 1.35 -0.62
C GLY A 14 -14.02 0.17 -1.60
N TRP A 15 -13.66 -1.00 -1.08
CA TRP A 15 -13.45 -2.25 -1.80
C TRP A 15 -14.56 -2.59 -2.80
N LEU A 16 -14.21 -2.67 -4.09
CA LEU A 16 -15.03 -3.29 -5.12
C LEU A 16 -14.80 -4.81 -5.12
N ALA A 17 -15.67 -5.52 -4.40
CA ALA A 17 -15.88 -6.95 -4.62
C ALA A 17 -16.75 -7.11 -5.88
N LEU A 18 -16.13 -7.34 -7.05
CA LEU A 18 -16.85 -7.81 -8.23
C LEU A 18 -17.15 -9.30 -8.07
N GLY A 19 -18.23 -9.60 -7.35
CA GLY A 19 -18.86 -10.92 -7.35
C GLY A 19 -19.78 -11.07 -8.56
N LEU A 20 -19.33 -11.76 -9.60
CA LEU A 20 -20.22 -12.34 -10.61
C LEU A 20 -20.57 -13.77 -10.18
N PRO A 21 -21.86 -14.16 -10.13
CA PRO A 21 -22.23 -15.52 -9.78
C PRO A 21 -21.94 -16.46 -10.95
N VAL A 22 -21.13 -17.49 -10.68
CA VAL A 22 -20.99 -18.65 -11.57
C VAL A 22 -22.19 -19.57 -11.30
N ALA A 23 -23.06 -19.75 -12.30
CA ALA A 23 -23.99 -20.87 -12.35
C ALA A 23 -23.51 -21.89 -13.40
N PRO A 24 -23.57 -23.20 -13.13
CA PRO A 24 -23.01 -24.24 -14.00
C PRO A 24 -24.05 -24.74 -15.02
N GLY A 25 -23.62 -25.11 -16.23
CA GLY A 25 -24.41 -25.98 -17.10
C GLY A 25 -24.25 -25.79 -18.62
N ALA A 26 -23.45 -26.67 -19.22
CA ALA A 26 -23.61 -27.32 -20.53
C ALA A 26 -24.01 -26.48 -21.77
N ALA A 27 -23.14 -26.45 -22.78
CA ALA A 27 -23.22 -27.34 -23.95
C ALA A 27 -22.24 -26.89 -25.05
N ALA A 28 -21.52 -27.85 -25.61
CA ALA A 28 -20.68 -27.68 -26.78
C ALA A 28 -21.52 -27.35 -28.03
N VAL A 29 -21.11 -26.34 -28.79
CA VAL A 29 -21.39 -26.26 -30.23
C VAL A 29 -20.17 -25.67 -30.94
N ALA A 30 -19.59 -26.48 -31.82
CA ALA A 30 -18.56 -26.09 -32.78
C ALA A 30 -19.20 -25.44 -34.02
N ALA A 31 -18.57 -24.38 -34.51
CA ALA A 31 -18.58 -23.82 -35.88
C ALA A 31 -18.24 -22.32 -35.78
N SER A 32 -17.53 -21.65 -36.66
CA SER A 32 -16.75 -22.02 -37.85
C SER A 32 -15.89 -20.78 -38.16
N ALA A 33 -14.69 -21.00 -38.66
CA ALA A 33 -13.80 -19.93 -39.11
C ALA A 33 -14.40 -19.20 -40.32
N SER A 34 -14.38 -17.86 -40.28
CA SER A 34 -14.39 -17.06 -41.50
C SER A 34 -13.42 -15.89 -41.38
N SER A 35 -12.53 -15.83 -42.36
CA SER A 35 -11.46 -14.87 -42.58
C SER A 35 -12.01 -13.51 -43.00
N ALA A 36 -11.51 -12.43 -42.39
CA ALA A 36 -11.59 -11.08 -42.94
C ALA A 36 -10.19 -10.46 -42.96
N ALA A 37 -9.85 -9.92 -44.12
CA ALA A 37 -8.50 -9.61 -44.59
C ALA A 37 -7.75 -8.53 -43.78
N ALA A 38 -6.46 -8.77 -43.59
CA ALA A 38 -5.50 -7.77 -43.12
C ALA A 38 -5.00 -6.91 -44.30
N GLY A 39 -5.15 -5.58 -44.19
CA GLY A 39 -4.47 -4.61 -45.06
C GLY A 39 -3.05 -4.29 -44.58
N PRO A 40 -2.15 -3.80 -45.46
CA PRO A 40 -0.72 -3.75 -45.16
C PRO A 40 -0.37 -2.50 -44.34
N HIS A 41 -0.29 -2.64 -43.01
CA HIS A 41 0.43 -1.65 -42.20
C HIS A 41 1.93 -1.83 -42.41
N ARG A 42 2.49 -0.92 -43.21
CA ARG A 42 3.91 -0.74 -43.49
C ARG A 42 4.67 -0.57 -42.16
N ARG A 43 5.32 -1.64 -41.68
CA ARG A 43 6.26 -1.61 -40.55
C ARG A 43 7.38 -0.63 -40.88
N LEU A 44 7.37 0.54 -40.24
CA LEU A 44 8.57 1.37 -40.09
C LEU A 44 9.51 0.60 -39.16
N GLN A 45 10.45 -0.14 -39.76
CA GLN A 45 11.59 -0.70 -39.05
C GLN A 45 12.55 0.45 -38.70
N THR A 46 12.37 1.06 -37.54
CA THR A 46 13.49 1.73 -36.86
C THR A 46 14.16 0.70 -35.98
N ALA A 47 15.28 0.17 -36.46
CA ALA A 47 16.18 -0.67 -35.69
C ALA A 47 16.79 0.17 -34.56
N ALA A 48 16.13 0.21 -33.40
CA ALA A 48 16.82 0.49 -32.15
C ALA A 48 17.75 -0.70 -31.92
N ALA A 49 19.07 -0.47 -32.02
CA ALA A 49 20.07 -1.46 -31.74
C ALA A 49 20.00 -1.85 -30.26
N THR A 50 19.21 -2.86 -29.94
CA THR A 50 19.25 -3.52 -28.63
C THR A 50 20.60 -4.19 -28.54
N GLN A 51 21.57 -3.57 -27.85
CA GLN A 51 22.75 -4.29 -27.40
C GLN A 51 22.27 -5.44 -26.51
N THR A 52 22.22 -6.65 -27.05
CA THR A 52 21.98 -7.87 -26.27
C THR A 52 23.14 -8.00 -25.29
N LYS A 53 22.91 -7.61 -24.03
CA LYS A 53 23.90 -7.76 -22.96
C LYS A 53 24.25 -9.23 -22.79
N ALA A 54 25.55 -9.50 -22.60
CA ALA A 54 26.05 -10.86 -22.40
C ALA A 54 25.49 -11.44 -21.09
N MET A 55 24.67 -12.50 -21.20
CA MET A 55 24.22 -13.29 -20.07
C MET A 55 25.40 -14.08 -19.49
N GLN A 56 25.41 -14.26 -18.17
CA GLN A 56 26.35 -15.17 -17.49
C GLN A 56 25.61 -16.42 -16.98
N GLU A 57 26.34 -17.53 -16.93
CA GLU A 57 25.88 -18.79 -16.34
C GLU A 57 26.60 -19.02 -15.01
N VAL A 58 25.81 -19.18 -13.95
CA VAL A 58 26.28 -19.42 -12.59
C VAL A 58 25.93 -20.83 -12.16
N CYS A 59 26.92 -21.58 -11.70
CA CYS A 59 26.74 -22.91 -11.14
C CYS A 59 27.87 -23.23 -10.16
N THR A 60 27.55 -23.27 -8.86
CA THR A 60 28.53 -23.53 -7.80
C THR A 60 28.26 -24.78 -6.98
N ASN A 61 27.01 -25.25 -6.91
CA ASN A 61 26.59 -26.38 -6.05
C ASN A 61 27.06 -26.25 -4.59
N THR A 62 27.10 -25.01 -4.08
CA THR A 62 27.56 -24.69 -2.72
C THR A 62 26.45 -24.74 -1.67
N CYS A 63 25.19 -24.88 -2.07
CA CYS A 63 24.09 -25.02 -1.12
C CYS A 63 24.18 -26.36 -0.38
N SER A 64 23.79 -26.40 0.89
CA SER A 64 23.78 -27.62 1.69
C SER A 64 22.76 -28.65 1.19
N LYS A 65 21.75 -28.18 0.48
CA LYS A 65 20.71 -29.01 -0.14
C LYS A 65 21.05 -29.46 -1.56
N ALA A 66 22.09 -28.89 -2.18
CA ALA A 66 22.42 -29.22 -3.57
C ALA A 66 22.76 -30.69 -3.78
N ARG A 67 22.45 -31.22 -4.97
CA ARG A 67 22.68 -32.62 -5.41
C ARG A 67 21.79 -33.63 -4.72
N ASN A 68 20.55 -33.25 -4.40
CA ASN A 68 19.57 -34.14 -3.79
C ASN A 68 18.45 -34.56 -4.76
N GLY A 69 18.46 -34.05 -5.99
CA GLY A 69 17.46 -34.33 -7.03
C GLY A 69 16.26 -33.38 -7.04
N VAL A 70 16.19 -32.40 -6.14
CA VAL A 70 15.11 -31.41 -6.02
C VAL A 70 15.71 -30.03 -6.21
N CYS A 71 15.15 -29.25 -7.14
CA CYS A 71 15.59 -27.87 -7.31
C CYS A 71 15.08 -26.97 -6.19
N GLU A 72 16.00 -26.36 -5.45
CA GLU A 72 15.66 -25.58 -4.24
C GLU A 72 16.02 -24.11 -4.37
N GLU A 73 16.21 -23.62 -5.59
CA GLU A 73 16.45 -22.21 -5.90
C GLU A 73 15.16 -21.43 -6.20
N GLY A 74 13.98 -22.02 -5.96
CA GLY A 74 12.69 -21.41 -6.31
C GLY A 74 12.40 -21.35 -7.82
N ARG A 75 13.30 -21.90 -8.65
CA ARG A 75 13.12 -22.10 -10.10
C ARG A 75 12.47 -23.47 -10.38
N PRO A 76 11.86 -23.69 -11.55
CA PRO A 76 11.50 -25.03 -11.99
C PRO A 76 12.77 -25.90 -12.09
N GLY A 77 12.76 -27.07 -11.45
CA GLY A 77 13.86 -28.02 -11.51
C GLY A 77 13.88 -28.89 -12.76
N LYS A 78 14.92 -29.72 -12.91
CA LYS A 78 15.00 -30.74 -13.97
C LYS A 78 13.88 -31.78 -13.87
N VAL A 79 13.43 -32.05 -12.65
CA VAL A 79 12.25 -32.88 -12.38
C VAL A 79 11.08 -31.94 -12.09
N ALA A 80 9.97 -32.12 -12.80
CA ALA A 80 8.76 -31.36 -12.54
C ALA A 80 8.32 -31.58 -11.09
N ALA A 81 8.27 -30.50 -10.30
CA ALA A 81 7.65 -30.56 -8.99
C ALA A 81 6.20 -31.00 -9.16
N ASN A 82 5.70 -31.82 -8.23
CA ASN A 82 4.28 -32.15 -8.11
C ASN A 82 3.42 -30.88 -8.16
N ASN A 83 2.11 -30.99 -8.46
CA ASN A 83 1.10 -29.91 -8.55
C ASN A 83 0.93 -29.05 -7.26
N ALA A 84 2.02 -28.63 -6.63
CA ALA A 84 2.07 -27.78 -5.46
C ALA A 84 1.80 -26.33 -5.90
N PRO A 85 1.04 -25.57 -5.11
CA PRO A 85 0.68 -24.20 -5.45
C PRO A 85 1.86 -23.21 -5.37
N PHE A 86 3.00 -23.62 -4.81
CA PHE A 86 4.24 -22.85 -4.68
C PHE A 86 5.46 -23.80 -4.63
N VAL A 87 6.65 -23.23 -4.88
CA VAL A 87 7.95 -23.89 -4.73
C VAL A 87 8.65 -23.37 -3.48
N MET A 88 9.31 -24.25 -2.73
CA MET A 88 10.14 -23.83 -1.60
C MET A 88 11.54 -23.46 -2.09
N ALA A 89 12.05 -22.30 -1.66
CA ALA A 89 13.43 -21.92 -1.92
C ALA A 89 14.27 -22.14 -0.65
N TYR A 90 15.26 -23.02 -0.75
CA TYR A 90 16.26 -23.27 0.29
C TYR A 90 17.69 -22.88 -0.12
N CYS A 91 17.91 -22.55 -1.38
CA CYS A 91 19.22 -22.23 -1.93
C CYS A 91 19.17 -20.87 -2.64
N ASP A 92 20.26 -20.11 -2.52
CA ASP A 92 20.47 -18.92 -3.35
C ASP A 92 20.64 -19.34 -4.83
N LEU A 93 20.27 -18.47 -5.77
CA LEU A 93 20.33 -18.78 -7.20
C LEU A 93 21.76 -19.16 -7.64
N GLY A 94 21.86 -20.21 -8.45
CA GLY A 94 23.10 -20.79 -8.96
C GLY A 94 23.86 -21.69 -7.97
N THR A 95 23.35 -21.89 -6.75
CA THR A 95 24.02 -22.70 -5.71
C THR A 95 23.52 -24.14 -5.59
N ASP A 96 22.51 -24.52 -6.38
CA ASP A 96 21.93 -25.86 -6.53
C ASP A 96 21.66 -26.16 -8.03
N CYS A 97 22.69 -25.95 -8.85
CA CYS A 97 22.59 -26.08 -10.30
C CYS A 97 22.61 -27.53 -10.80
N ASP A 98 23.06 -28.50 -9.99
CA ASP A 98 22.97 -29.92 -10.36
C ASP A 98 21.50 -30.36 -10.46
N ASP A 99 20.62 -29.80 -9.62
CA ASP A 99 19.19 -30.12 -9.61
C ASP A 99 18.34 -29.10 -10.41
N CYS A 100 18.70 -27.81 -10.36
CA CYS A 100 18.00 -26.74 -11.09
C CYS A 100 18.49 -26.49 -12.52
N GLY A 101 19.69 -26.96 -12.87
CA GLY A 101 20.43 -26.47 -14.03
C GLY A 101 21.13 -25.12 -13.76
N PRO A 102 22.10 -24.70 -14.60
CA PRO A 102 22.80 -23.43 -14.44
C PRO A 102 21.83 -22.24 -14.35
N TRP A 103 22.12 -21.30 -13.45
CA TRP A 103 21.36 -20.05 -13.39
C TRP A 103 21.89 -19.07 -14.43
N LYS A 104 21.01 -18.64 -15.35
CA LYS A 104 21.34 -17.67 -16.38
C LYS A 104 20.86 -16.30 -15.95
N THR A 105 21.73 -15.29 -15.96
CA THR A 105 21.36 -13.94 -15.54
C THR A 105 22.18 -12.86 -16.26
N SER A 106 21.57 -11.69 -16.43
CA SER A 106 22.24 -10.46 -16.85
C SER A 106 22.82 -9.65 -15.67
N ALA A 107 22.45 -9.97 -14.43
CA ALA A 107 22.95 -9.31 -13.23
C ALA A 107 24.47 -9.43 -13.12
N ARG A 108 25.17 -8.35 -12.74
CA ARG A 108 26.66 -8.34 -12.66
C ARG A 108 27.20 -8.44 -11.24
N ASN A 109 26.51 -7.84 -10.27
CA ASN A 109 26.96 -7.73 -8.89
C ASN A 109 26.18 -8.72 -8.01
N ILE A 110 26.63 -9.97 -7.98
CA ILE A 110 26.00 -11.03 -7.18
C ILE A 110 26.82 -11.23 -5.91
N SER A 111 26.33 -10.69 -4.80
CA SER A 111 27.11 -10.52 -3.56
C SER A 111 27.68 -11.84 -3.02
N TRP A 112 26.92 -12.94 -3.05
CA TRP A 112 27.36 -14.23 -2.51
C TRP A 112 28.30 -15.03 -3.43
N LEU A 113 28.51 -14.58 -4.67
CA LEU A 113 29.50 -15.16 -5.58
C LEU A 113 30.87 -14.48 -5.45
N THR A 114 30.87 -13.19 -5.09
CA THR A 114 32.09 -12.37 -5.05
C THR A 114 32.56 -12.05 -3.63
N THR A 115 31.69 -12.10 -2.63
CA THR A 115 31.98 -11.82 -1.22
C THR A 115 31.65 -13.01 -0.34
N ARG A 116 32.21 -13.08 0.87
CA ARG A 116 31.80 -14.08 1.88
C ARG A 116 30.41 -13.80 2.50
N ASN A 117 29.66 -12.83 1.98
CA ASN A 117 28.34 -12.50 2.51
C ASN A 117 27.31 -13.55 2.07
N PRO A 118 26.36 -13.92 2.96
CA PRO A 118 25.27 -14.81 2.58
C PRO A 118 24.38 -14.13 1.53
N GLY A 119 23.86 -14.93 0.60
CA GLY A 119 22.81 -14.45 -0.31
C GLY A 119 21.47 -14.29 0.42
N PRO A 120 20.45 -13.72 -0.26
CA PRO A 120 19.16 -13.41 0.35
C PRO A 120 18.47 -14.62 0.97
N ILE A 121 18.49 -15.79 0.32
CA ILE A 121 17.84 -17.00 0.84
C ILE A 121 18.59 -17.50 2.07
N ARG A 122 19.92 -17.56 2.02
CA ARG A 122 20.73 -17.97 3.17
C ARG A 122 20.56 -17.01 4.35
N PHE A 123 20.45 -15.72 4.10
CA PHE A 123 20.19 -14.70 5.12
C PHE A 123 18.81 -14.86 5.79
N LEU A 124 17.78 -15.22 5.02
CA LEU A 124 16.44 -15.50 5.52
C LEU A 124 16.41 -16.80 6.35
N GLN A 125 17.06 -17.85 5.85
CA GLN A 125 17.17 -19.12 6.55
C GLN A 125 17.92 -19.02 7.89
N SER A 126 18.97 -18.21 7.96
CA SER A 126 19.69 -18.00 9.22
C SER A 126 18.84 -17.32 10.30
N ARG A 127 17.63 -16.84 9.94
CA ARG A 127 16.63 -16.24 10.83
C ARG A 127 15.38 -17.10 10.96
N ASP A 128 15.44 -18.37 10.55
CA ASP A 128 14.32 -19.30 10.59
C ASP A 128 13.10 -18.79 9.79
N VAL A 129 13.36 -18.08 8.68
CA VAL A 129 12.33 -17.58 7.78
C VAL A 129 12.29 -18.47 6.54
N GLN A 130 11.15 -19.11 6.33
CA GLN A 130 10.90 -19.90 5.13
C GLN A 130 10.62 -18.99 3.92
N VAL A 131 11.00 -19.46 2.73
CA VAL A 131 10.77 -18.76 1.46
C VAL A 131 9.97 -19.65 0.53
N ARG A 132 8.82 -19.13 0.10
CA ARG A 132 7.95 -19.71 -0.92
C ARG A 132 8.03 -18.86 -2.18
N VAL A 133 7.87 -19.50 -3.33
CA VAL A 133 7.87 -18.85 -4.64
C VAL A 133 6.64 -19.29 -5.41
N LYS A 134 5.88 -18.34 -5.93
CA LYS A 134 4.68 -18.58 -6.71
C LYS A 134 4.63 -17.64 -7.90
N ALA A 135 4.07 -18.11 -9.02
CA ALA A 135 3.83 -17.26 -10.18
C ALA A 135 2.77 -16.20 -9.85
N ALA A 136 3.03 -14.95 -10.24
CA ALA A 136 2.08 -13.86 -10.12
C ALA A 136 0.87 -14.08 -11.03
N ALA A 137 -0.33 -13.81 -10.52
CA ALA A 137 -1.58 -13.87 -11.25
C ALA A 137 -1.76 -12.62 -12.13
N VAL A 138 -0.88 -12.48 -13.13
CA VAL A 138 -0.85 -11.37 -14.09
C VAL A 138 -0.88 -11.91 -15.53
N PRO A 139 -1.19 -11.08 -16.54
CA PRO A 139 -1.11 -11.47 -17.95
C PRO A 139 0.24 -12.11 -18.32
N ALA A 140 0.21 -13.08 -19.25
CA ALA A 140 1.36 -13.94 -19.54
C ALA A 140 2.58 -13.18 -20.08
N ASP A 141 2.38 -12.10 -20.82
CA ASP A 141 3.43 -11.22 -21.35
C ASP A 141 4.22 -10.50 -20.24
N ILE A 142 3.59 -10.29 -19.08
CA ILE A 142 4.20 -9.68 -17.90
C ILE A 142 4.40 -10.65 -16.73
N ALA A 143 4.28 -11.97 -16.94
CA ALA A 143 4.41 -12.99 -15.89
C ALA A 143 5.75 -12.94 -15.15
N PHE A 144 5.72 -12.98 -13.82
CA PHE A 144 6.91 -13.08 -12.97
C PHE A 144 6.65 -14.01 -11.79
N SER A 145 7.73 -14.53 -11.19
CA SER A 145 7.68 -15.29 -9.96
C SER A 145 7.92 -14.37 -8.76
N PHE A 146 7.16 -14.54 -7.69
CA PHE A 146 7.26 -13.70 -6.51
C PHE A 146 7.60 -14.53 -5.28
N ALA A 147 8.59 -14.08 -4.51
CA ALA A 147 8.98 -14.72 -3.27
C ALA A 147 8.26 -14.10 -2.06
N TYR A 148 7.77 -14.96 -1.18
CA TYR A 148 7.00 -14.60 0.00
C TYR A 148 7.24 -15.61 1.13
N THR A 149 6.63 -15.40 2.30
CA THR A 149 6.87 -16.25 3.48
C THR A 149 5.60 -16.97 3.94
N ASP A 150 5.57 -17.45 5.19
CA ASP A 150 4.42 -18.14 5.76
C ASP A 150 3.17 -17.24 5.84
N PRO A 151 2.07 -17.55 5.13
CA PRO A 151 0.82 -16.77 5.18
C PRO A 151 0.13 -16.81 6.56
N LYS A 152 0.51 -17.75 7.43
CA LYS A 152 0.03 -17.79 8.83
C LYS A 152 0.79 -16.84 9.75
N SER A 153 1.98 -16.40 9.35
CA SER A 153 2.80 -15.45 10.10
C SER A 153 2.65 -14.04 9.53
N ASP A 154 2.54 -13.95 8.21
CA ASP A 154 2.33 -12.72 7.46
C ASP A 154 0.96 -12.71 6.77
N PHE A 155 -0.03 -12.14 7.46
CA PHE A 155 -1.43 -12.08 7.03
C PHE A 155 -1.71 -11.02 5.95
N ASP A 156 -0.68 -10.32 5.51
CA ASP A 156 -0.80 -9.29 4.49
C ASP A 156 -0.20 -9.81 3.17
N VAL A 157 1.02 -9.43 2.82
CA VAL A 157 1.68 -9.77 1.55
C VAL A 157 1.61 -11.28 1.25
N SER A 158 2.04 -12.11 2.20
CA SER A 158 2.11 -13.57 2.01
C SER A 158 0.75 -14.24 1.97
N TYR A 159 -0.22 -13.77 2.76
CA TYR A 159 -1.60 -14.27 2.69
C TYR A 159 -2.26 -13.94 1.35
N HIS A 160 -2.12 -12.71 0.88
CA HIS A 160 -2.62 -12.28 -0.43
C HIS A 160 -1.97 -13.06 -1.58
N MET A 161 -0.65 -13.26 -1.52
CA MET A 161 0.06 -14.06 -2.52
C MET A 161 -0.35 -15.54 -2.51
N GLU A 162 -0.45 -16.16 -1.33
CA GLU A 162 -0.86 -17.56 -1.19
C GLU A 162 -2.28 -17.77 -1.74
N SER A 163 -3.22 -16.90 -1.37
CA SER A 163 -4.64 -17.04 -1.70
C SER A 163 -4.96 -16.72 -3.16
N SER A 164 -4.38 -15.65 -3.71
CA SER A 164 -4.80 -15.10 -5.01
C SER A 164 -3.68 -15.03 -6.05
N GLY A 165 -2.41 -15.17 -5.65
CA GLY A 165 -1.26 -14.92 -6.53
C GLY A 165 -1.05 -13.44 -6.84
N MET A 166 -1.69 -12.53 -6.09
CA MET A 166 -1.63 -11.09 -6.26
C MET A 166 -1.58 -10.39 -4.90
N VAL A 167 -0.72 -9.40 -4.75
CA VAL A 167 -0.67 -8.54 -3.56
C VAL A 167 -1.54 -7.31 -3.81
N GLU A 168 -2.36 -6.91 -2.84
CA GLU A 168 -3.24 -5.73 -2.92
C GLU A 168 -3.98 -5.57 -4.26
N ALA A 169 -4.89 -6.49 -4.58
CA ALA A 169 -5.49 -6.58 -5.92
C ALA A 169 -6.07 -5.27 -6.46
N GLY A 170 -6.68 -4.44 -5.60
CA GLY A 170 -7.20 -3.13 -5.98
C GLY A 170 -6.10 -2.16 -6.42
N ILE A 171 -5.02 -2.04 -5.63
CA ILE A 171 -3.90 -1.13 -5.91
C ILE A 171 -3.05 -1.66 -7.06
N THR A 172 -2.91 -2.98 -7.17
CA THR A 172 -2.31 -3.64 -8.33
C THR A 172 -3.05 -3.29 -9.61
N ALA A 173 -4.39 -3.32 -9.61
CA ALA A 173 -5.19 -2.96 -10.78
C ALA A 173 -5.02 -1.48 -11.17
N ILE A 174 -4.95 -0.57 -10.20
CA ILE A 174 -4.70 0.86 -10.47
C ILE A 174 -3.29 1.07 -11.03
N THR A 175 -2.28 0.48 -10.39
CA THR A 175 -0.88 0.56 -10.83
C THR A 175 -0.70 0.00 -12.23
N TYR A 176 -1.31 -1.15 -12.53
CA TYR A 176 -1.30 -1.73 -13.88
C TYR A 176 -1.88 -0.75 -14.90
N LYS A 177 -3.06 -0.19 -14.65
CA LYS A 177 -3.70 0.76 -15.58
C LYS A 177 -2.87 2.04 -15.79
N LEU A 178 -2.15 2.49 -14.78
CA LEU A 178 -1.30 3.68 -14.85
C LEU A 178 -0.02 3.46 -15.67
N LEU A 179 0.52 2.24 -15.63
CA LEU A 179 1.83 1.92 -16.20
C LEU A 179 1.75 1.18 -17.55
N HIS A 180 0.69 0.40 -17.78
CA HIS A 180 0.51 -0.40 -18.98
C HIS A 180 0.56 0.47 -20.24
N GLU A 181 1.37 0.05 -21.22
CA GLU A 181 1.67 0.78 -22.47
C GLU A 181 2.31 2.17 -22.31
N ARG A 182 2.67 2.58 -21.09
CA ARG A 182 3.23 3.91 -20.78
C ARG A 182 4.66 3.87 -20.26
N CYS A 183 5.13 2.70 -19.88
CA CYS A 183 6.50 2.50 -19.39
C CYS A 183 7.59 2.68 -20.45
N VAL A 184 7.30 2.42 -21.73
CA VAL A 184 8.23 2.62 -22.85
C VAL A 184 7.80 3.87 -23.59
N LYS A 185 8.66 4.89 -23.59
CA LYS A 185 8.41 6.18 -24.25
C LYS A 185 8.60 6.05 -25.77
N PRO A 186 7.99 6.94 -26.58
CA PRO A 186 8.13 6.91 -28.05
C PRO A 186 9.58 7.03 -28.56
N ASP A 187 10.46 7.65 -27.77
CA ASP A 187 11.89 7.79 -28.07
C ASP A 187 12.72 6.54 -27.72
N GLY A 188 12.08 5.46 -27.24
CA GLY A 188 12.73 4.24 -26.77
C GLY A 188 13.26 4.34 -25.32
N GLY A 189 13.12 5.50 -24.68
CA GLY A 189 13.42 5.68 -23.27
C GLY A 189 12.41 4.96 -22.37
N ARG A 190 12.75 4.81 -21.09
CA ARG A 190 11.85 4.21 -20.09
C ARG A 190 11.31 5.28 -19.16
N ALA A 191 10.02 5.22 -18.86
CA ALA A 191 9.41 6.01 -17.82
C ALA A 191 9.88 5.53 -16.44
N LEU A 192 9.95 6.47 -15.48
CA LEU A 192 10.37 6.18 -14.12
C LEU A 192 9.17 5.88 -13.24
N PHE A 193 9.24 4.76 -12.52
CA PHE A 193 8.42 4.44 -11.36
C PHE A 193 9.28 4.54 -10.10
N VAL A 194 8.80 5.26 -9.09
CA VAL A 194 9.47 5.39 -7.79
C VAL A 194 8.63 4.68 -6.73
N ASP A 195 9.20 3.68 -6.06
CA ASP A 195 8.52 2.86 -5.05
C ASP A 195 9.13 3.10 -3.66
N VAL A 196 8.51 3.96 -2.85
CA VAL A 196 8.97 4.28 -1.51
C VAL A 196 8.27 3.39 -0.50
N GLY A 197 9.01 2.45 0.10
CA GLY A 197 8.45 1.38 0.94
C GLY A 197 8.03 0.19 0.09
N ALA A 198 9.02 -0.40 -0.59
CA ALA A 198 8.78 -1.47 -1.55
C ALA A 198 8.44 -2.81 -0.89
N ASN A 199 8.76 -3.01 0.39
CA ASN A 199 8.55 -4.25 1.14
C ASN A 199 9.14 -5.46 0.38
N PHE A 200 8.37 -6.46 0.01
CA PHE A 200 8.83 -7.62 -0.77
C PHE A 200 8.99 -7.30 -2.28
N GLY A 201 8.63 -6.08 -2.72
CA GLY A 201 8.91 -5.57 -4.06
C GLY A 201 7.86 -5.86 -5.12
N TRP A 202 6.61 -6.15 -4.73
CA TRP A 202 5.53 -6.51 -5.66
C TRP A 202 5.33 -5.47 -6.76
N PHE A 203 5.16 -4.20 -6.40
CA PHE A 203 4.91 -3.12 -7.36
C PHE A 203 6.13 -2.81 -8.22
N ALA A 204 7.34 -2.87 -7.65
CA ALA A 204 8.58 -2.73 -8.39
C ALA A 204 8.74 -3.80 -9.49
N LEU A 205 8.46 -5.07 -9.19
CA LEU A 205 8.52 -6.17 -10.16
C LEU A 205 7.46 -6.01 -11.26
N LEU A 206 6.22 -5.67 -10.88
CA LEU A 206 5.13 -5.40 -11.82
C LEU A 206 5.51 -4.28 -12.80
N ALA A 207 5.99 -3.15 -12.28
CA ALA A 207 6.41 -2.01 -13.10
C ALA A 207 7.58 -2.36 -14.03
N ALA A 208 8.58 -3.09 -13.53
CA ALA A 208 9.70 -3.52 -14.35
C ALA A 208 9.28 -4.50 -15.46
N ARG A 209 8.34 -5.43 -15.19
CA ARG A 209 7.81 -6.34 -16.22
C ARG A 209 6.97 -5.61 -17.27
N LEU A 210 6.34 -4.49 -16.91
CA LEU A 210 5.70 -3.56 -17.87
C LEU A 210 6.72 -2.70 -18.64
N GLY A 211 8.00 -2.75 -18.27
CA GLY A 211 9.10 -2.09 -18.95
C GLY A 211 9.52 -0.76 -18.33
N CYS A 212 9.01 -0.39 -17.16
CA CYS A 212 9.43 0.83 -16.49
C CYS A 212 10.86 0.68 -15.94
N ARG A 213 11.56 1.80 -15.82
CA ARG A 213 12.72 1.88 -14.93
C ARG A 213 12.20 2.16 -13.53
N VAL A 214 12.75 1.49 -12.53
CA VAL A 214 12.27 1.54 -11.16
C VAL A 214 13.38 1.97 -10.22
N ILE A 215 13.08 2.92 -9.35
CA ILE A 215 13.87 3.20 -8.15
C ILE A 215 13.02 2.80 -6.95
N ALA A 216 13.48 1.83 -6.17
CA ALA A 216 12.71 1.27 -5.06
C ALA A 216 13.48 1.38 -3.74
N TYR A 217 12.79 1.78 -2.68
CA TYR A 217 13.38 1.97 -1.35
C TYR A 217 12.84 0.91 -0.39
N GLU A 218 13.73 0.07 0.12
CA GLU A 218 13.42 -0.89 1.19
C GLU A 218 14.58 -0.97 2.19
N PRO A 219 14.46 -0.30 3.35
CA PRO A 219 15.54 -0.26 4.34
C PRO A 219 15.66 -1.54 5.17
N VAL A 220 14.58 -2.32 5.34
CA VAL A 220 14.54 -3.50 6.22
C VAL A 220 15.18 -4.69 5.51
N PRO A 221 16.35 -5.20 5.98
CA PRO A 221 17.06 -6.27 5.28
C PRO A 221 16.26 -7.56 5.10
N LEU A 222 15.34 -7.87 6.02
CA LEU A 222 14.47 -9.04 5.90
C LEU A 222 13.54 -8.94 4.69
N PHE A 223 12.83 -7.83 4.53
CA PHE A 223 11.92 -7.62 3.41
C PHE A 223 12.70 -7.43 2.11
N ARG A 224 13.80 -6.65 2.20
CA ARG A 224 14.73 -6.46 1.09
C ARG A 224 15.28 -7.78 0.56
N SER A 225 15.51 -8.79 1.40
CA SER A 225 15.98 -10.10 0.94
C SER A 225 14.98 -10.81 0.04
N PHE A 226 13.67 -10.75 0.34
CA PHE A 226 12.63 -11.26 -0.57
C PHE A 226 12.60 -10.49 -1.89
N PHE A 227 12.76 -9.16 -1.80
CA PHE A 227 12.77 -8.29 -2.96
C PHE A 227 13.99 -8.55 -3.86
N GLU A 228 15.21 -8.50 -3.31
CA GLU A 228 16.47 -8.79 -4.02
C GLU A 228 16.42 -10.17 -4.70
N PHE A 229 15.95 -11.20 -3.98
CA PHE A 229 15.79 -12.53 -4.55
C PHE A 229 14.78 -12.54 -5.71
N SER A 230 13.63 -11.90 -5.55
CA SER A 230 12.61 -11.84 -6.61
C SER A 230 13.11 -11.06 -7.84
N VAL A 231 13.90 -10.00 -7.66
CA VAL A 231 14.51 -9.28 -8.79
C VAL A 231 15.46 -10.18 -9.57
N LEU A 232 16.32 -10.95 -8.88
CA LEU A 232 17.28 -11.84 -9.49
C LEU A 232 16.62 -13.07 -10.12
N LEU A 233 15.56 -13.60 -9.50
CA LEU A 233 14.78 -14.71 -10.01
C LEU A 233 14.13 -14.41 -11.36
N ASN A 234 13.76 -13.14 -11.60
CA ASN A 234 13.12 -12.68 -12.83
C ASN A 234 14.07 -11.96 -13.80
N ASP A 235 15.37 -11.90 -13.49
CA ASP A 235 16.39 -11.18 -14.25
C ASP A 235 16.08 -9.69 -14.50
N LEU A 236 15.56 -9.00 -13.47
CA LEU A 236 15.11 -7.60 -13.55
C LEU A 236 16.10 -6.58 -12.99
N SER A 237 17.32 -6.99 -12.65
CA SER A 237 18.34 -6.11 -12.04
C SER A 237 18.74 -4.91 -12.90
N ASP A 238 18.53 -4.98 -14.21
CA ASP A 238 18.80 -3.88 -15.13
C ASP A 238 17.73 -2.78 -15.10
N LEU A 239 16.53 -3.09 -14.59
CA LEU A 239 15.41 -2.17 -14.54
C LEU A 239 15.16 -1.62 -13.14
N ILE A 240 15.59 -2.32 -12.09
CA ILE A 240 15.27 -2.01 -10.70
C ILE A 240 16.54 -1.63 -9.94
N ASP A 241 16.60 -0.37 -9.50
CA ASP A 241 17.59 0.14 -8.56
C ASP A 241 17.03 0.06 -7.13
N ILE A 242 17.55 -0.88 -6.32
CA ILE A 242 17.14 -1.06 -4.92
C ILE A 242 18.02 -0.21 -4.02
N ARG A 243 17.39 0.70 -3.27
CA ARG A 243 18.04 1.61 -2.33
C ARG A 243 17.68 1.26 -0.90
N THR A 244 18.67 1.35 -0.01
CA THR A 244 18.53 0.94 1.38
C THR A 244 18.18 2.10 2.32
N ASN A 245 18.01 3.31 1.78
CA ASN A 245 17.79 4.52 2.57
C ASN A 245 16.34 4.63 3.00
N VAL A 246 16.10 5.18 4.19
CA VAL A 246 14.77 5.59 4.60
C VAL A 246 14.46 6.96 4.02
N MET A 247 13.31 7.10 3.38
CA MET A 247 12.87 8.39 2.84
C MET A 247 12.13 9.21 3.90
N MET A 248 12.64 10.39 4.22
CA MET A 248 11.98 11.33 5.15
C MET A 248 12.59 12.74 5.10
N SER A 249 11.82 13.75 5.52
CA SER A 249 12.33 15.08 5.83
C SER A 249 13.10 15.09 7.18
N PRO A 250 14.43 15.33 7.21
CA PRO A 250 15.17 15.43 8.45
C PRO A 250 14.82 16.73 9.20
N ARG A 251 14.55 16.65 10.51
CA ARG A 251 14.63 17.82 11.41
C ARG A 251 15.92 17.84 12.23
N THR A 252 16.47 16.69 12.59
CA THR A 252 17.81 16.53 13.20
C THR A 252 18.23 15.06 13.14
N TRP A 253 19.44 14.80 12.61
CA TRP A 253 20.18 13.51 12.48
C TRP A 253 19.82 12.55 11.33
N SER A 254 20.91 11.98 10.77
CA SER A 254 21.05 11.24 9.51
C SER A 254 20.78 9.74 9.60
N THR A 255 20.34 9.25 10.76
CA THR A 255 20.17 7.82 11.03
C THR A 255 18.85 7.59 11.76
N SER A 256 18.01 6.71 11.21
CA SER A 256 16.71 6.36 11.79
C SER A 256 16.74 4.95 12.35
N SER A 257 16.15 4.75 13.53
CA SER A 257 16.02 3.45 14.18
C SER A 257 14.68 2.81 13.82
N ILE A 258 14.73 1.78 12.97
CA ILE A 258 13.55 0.98 12.63
C ILE A 258 13.42 -0.14 13.66
N ILE A 259 12.37 -0.11 14.47
CA ILE A 259 12.06 -1.16 15.46
C ILE A 259 11.09 -2.16 14.84
N ARG A 260 11.56 -3.39 14.57
CA ARG A 260 10.75 -4.48 14.00
C ARG A 260 10.64 -5.68 14.95
N PRO A 261 9.50 -6.39 14.98
CA PRO A 261 9.44 -7.76 15.50
C PRO A 261 10.47 -8.70 14.82
N CYS A 262 11.12 -9.60 15.57
CA CYS A 262 12.09 -10.57 15.03
C CYS A 262 11.49 -11.55 14.01
N ARG A 263 10.15 -11.67 13.95
CA ARG A 263 9.40 -12.50 13.00
C ARG A 263 8.49 -11.64 12.12
N PRO A 264 8.27 -12.00 10.84
CA PRO A 264 7.29 -11.32 9.99
C PRO A 264 5.91 -11.41 10.65
N GLN A 265 5.36 -10.26 11.04
CA GLN A 265 4.04 -10.08 11.65
C GLN A 265 3.51 -8.72 11.18
N HIS A 266 2.23 -8.62 10.82
CA HIS A 266 1.49 -7.40 10.42
C HIS A 266 2.29 -6.10 10.17
N PRO A 267 2.32 -5.54 8.94
CA PRO A 267 2.99 -4.27 8.60
C PRO A 267 2.75 -3.12 9.60
N SER A 268 1.51 -2.97 10.06
CA SER A 268 1.10 -1.96 11.05
C SER A 268 1.76 -2.06 12.44
N ARG A 269 2.57 -3.09 12.71
CA ARG A 269 3.36 -3.28 13.94
C ARG A 269 4.88 -3.19 13.70
N GLN A 270 5.34 -2.96 12.47
CA GLN A 270 6.73 -3.22 12.06
C GLN A 270 7.66 -2.02 12.05
N VAL A 271 7.18 -0.79 12.21
CA VAL A 271 8.04 0.41 12.18
C VAL A 271 7.61 1.45 13.21
N ALA A 272 8.22 1.41 14.40
CA ALA A 272 8.22 2.54 15.32
C ALA A 272 9.54 3.29 15.20
N ASN A 273 9.61 4.35 14.39
CA ASN A 273 10.73 5.28 14.37
C ASN A 273 10.67 6.13 15.67
N ARG A 274 11.54 5.84 16.63
CA ARG A 274 11.59 6.53 17.93
C ARG A 274 12.86 7.38 18.01
N THR A 275 12.72 8.68 17.77
CA THR A 275 13.70 9.67 18.25
C THR A 275 13.45 9.79 19.75
N LEU A 276 14.28 9.15 20.58
CA LEU A 276 14.17 9.25 22.04
C LEU A 276 14.92 10.50 22.52
N PRO A 277 14.27 11.50 23.15
CA PRO A 277 14.93 12.33 24.14
C PRO A 277 15.40 11.42 25.30
N ARG A 278 16.60 11.66 25.84
CA ARG A 278 17.26 10.77 26.82
C ARG A 278 16.49 10.54 28.13
N ASP A 279 15.46 11.33 28.44
CA ASP A 279 14.95 11.48 29.81
C ASP A 279 13.43 11.19 29.97
N MET A 280 12.90 10.10 29.40
CA MET A 280 11.53 9.64 29.70
C MET A 280 11.52 8.27 30.37
N PRO A 281 10.77 8.10 31.48
CA PRO A 281 10.72 6.85 32.22
C PRO A 281 10.03 5.73 31.40
N PRO A 282 10.45 4.47 31.56
CA PRO A 282 10.02 3.35 30.73
C PRO A 282 8.62 2.89 31.16
N LEU A 283 7.58 3.48 30.56
CA LEU A 283 6.23 2.92 30.65
C LEU A 283 5.90 2.17 29.36
N LEU A 284 5.67 0.87 29.56
CA LEU A 284 5.09 -0.13 28.66
C LEU A 284 6.00 -0.73 27.56
N HIS A 285 6.53 -1.92 27.91
CA HIS A 285 6.51 -3.19 27.17
C HIS A 285 7.87 -3.86 26.93
N THR A 286 8.15 -4.79 27.84
CA THR A 286 9.11 -5.89 27.74
C THR A 286 8.68 -6.86 26.64
N SER A 287 9.38 -6.90 25.50
CA SER A 287 9.46 -8.12 24.68
C SER A 287 10.86 -8.26 24.10
N ARG A 288 11.43 -9.47 24.21
CA ARG A 288 12.78 -9.84 23.72
C ARG A 288 12.86 -9.97 22.19
N ASP A 289 11.84 -9.50 21.47
CA ASP A 289 11.61 -9.79 20.05
C ASP A 289 11.67 -8.54 19.17
N LYS A 290 12.36 -7.48 19.57
CA LYS A 290 12.47 -6.25 18.77
C LYS A 290 13.91 -5.98 18.37
N GLU A 291 14.20 -6.01 17.07
CA GLU A 291 15.49 -5.61 16.50
C GLU A 291 15.38 -4.15 16.05
N ALA A 292 16.29 -3.30 16.54
CA ALA A 292 16.44 -1.92 16.07
C ALA A 292 17.54 -1.88 15.01
N ILE A 293 17.21 -1.42 13.81
CA ILE A 293 18.18 -1.27 12.71
C ILE A 293 18.38 0.22 12.45
N GLU A 294 19.64 0.64 12.44
CA GLU A 294 20.04 2.00 12.10
C GLU A 294 20.27 2.13 10.60
N VAL A 295 19.53 3.04 9.96
CA VAL A 295 19.57 3.21 8.51
C VAL A 295 19.66 4.69 8.15
N PRO A 296 20.46 5.07 7.12
CA PRO A 296 20.53 6.46 6.66
C PRO A 296 19.16 7.00 6.25
N SER A 297 18.85 8.22 6.67
CA SER A 297 17.69 8.97 6.18
C SER A 297 18.10 9.93 5.06
N VAL A 298 17.34 9.92 3.97
CA VAL A 298 17.55 10.77 2.80
C VAL A 298 16.22 11.42 2.42
N ARG A 299 16.26 12.66 1.93
CA ARG A 299 15.07 13.29 1.35
C ARG A 299 14.89 12.80 -0.08
N LEU A 300 13.66 12.49 -0.46
CA LEU A 300 13.37 12.03 -1.82
C LEU A 300 13.83 13.06 -2.86
N GLU A 301 13.69 14.35 -2.54
CA GLU A 301 14.12 15.43 -3.42
C GLU A 301 15.62 15.54 -3.62
N ASP A 302 16.45 14.97 -2.75
CA ASP A 302 17.91 14.94 -2.90
C ASP A 302 18.39 13.81 -3.80
N ASP A 303 17.58 12.76 -3.95
CA ASP A 303 17.98 11.49 -4.58
C ASP A 303 17.35 11.27 -5.96
N VAL A 304 16.11 11.74 -6.16
CA VAL A 304 15.41 11.66 -7.46
C VAL A 304 15.38 13.04 -8.11
N LYS A 305 15.94 13.14 -9.33
CA LYS A 305 16.17 14.41 -10.05
C LYS A 305 15.65 14.38 -11.49
N GLU A 306 14.48 13.79 -11.70
CA GLU A 306 13.88 13.62 -13.02
C GLU A 306 12.36 13.40 -12.94
N ASP A 307 11.68 13.48 -14.07
CA ASP A 307 10.23 13.27 -14.17
C ASP A 307 9.84 11.81 -13.89
N THR A 308 8.70 11.64 -13.23
CA THR A 308 8.22 10.33 -12.75
C THR A 308 6.80 10.09 -13.19
N LEU A 309 6.59 8.95 -13.84
CA LEU A 309 5.27 8.52 -14.29
C LEU A 309 4.38 8.15 -13.10
N LEU A 310 4.95 7.46 -12.10
CA LEU A 310 4.23 7.08 -10.89
C LEU A 310 5.16 7.08 -9.67
N LEU A 311 4.74 7.71 -8.59
CA LEU A 311 5.34 7.66 -7.26
C LEU A 311 4.42 6.87 -6.33
N LYS A 312 4.88 5.73 -5.81
CA LYS A 312 4.22 4.99 -4.71
C LYS A 312 4.86 5.36 -3.38
N ILE A 313 4.06 5.65 -2.35
CA ILE A 313 4.53 5.93 -0.98
C ILE A 313 3.74 5.08 0.01
N ASP A 314 4.40 4.17 0.68
CA ASP A 314 3.75 3.25 1.62
C ASP A 314 4.77 2.87 2.69
N VAL A 315 4.85 3.72 3.71
CA VAL A 315 5.92 3.70 4.70
C VAL A 315 5.35 3.62 6.11
N GLU A 316 4.21 2.94 6.25
CA GLU A 316 3.62 2.55 7.53
C GLU A 316 3.36 3.76 8.46
N GLY A 317 2.75 4.83 7.95
CA GLY A 317 2.37 6.03 8.71
C GLY A 317 3.37 7.18 8.67
N TRP A 318 4.45 7.06 7.88
CA TRP A 318 5.47 8.10 7.69
C TRP A 318 5.31 8.88 6.39
N GLU A 319 4.18 8.73 5.70
CA GLU A 319 3.99 9.23 4.35
C GLU A 319 4.07 10.76 4.32
N TRP A 320 3.54 11.43 5.35
CA TRP A 320 3.73 12.88 5.50
C TRP A 320 5.20 13.30 5.50
N SER A 321 6.08 12.54 6.17
CA SER A 321 7.50 12.88 6.23
C SER A 321 8.20 12.67 4.89
N VAL A 322 7.78 11.66 4.12
CA VAL A 322 8.25 11.47 2.73
C VAL A 322 7.79 12.63 1.86
N VAL A 323 6.50 12.97 1.91
CA VAL A 323 5.92 14.09 1.13
C VAL A 323 6.61 15.41 1.47
N GLN A 324 6.88 15.67 2.75
CA GLN A 324 7.63 16.85 3.18
C GLN A 324 9.05 16.87 2.60
N GLY A 325 9.74 15.72 2.59
CA GLY A 325 11.08 15.57 1.99
C GLY A 325 11.08 15.46 0.46
N ALA A 326 9.91 15.52 -0.17
CA ALA A 326 9.72 15.50 -1.62
C ALA A 326 9.20 16.84 -2.15
N ALA A 327 9.03 17.86 -1.30
CA ALA A 327 8.34 19.09 -1.65
C ALA A 327 8.98 19.82 -2.84
N ALA A 328 10.31 19.97 -2.85
CA ALA A 328 11.01 20.61 -3.96
C ALA A 328 10.96 19.74 -5.23
N TYR A 329 10.96 18.42 -5.07
CA TYR A 329 10.88 17.47 -6.17
C TYR A 329 9.51 17.50 -6.86
N LEU A 330 8.42 17.44 -6.08
CA LEU A 330 7.04 17.51 -6.57
C LEU A 330 6.71 18.85 -7.26
N ALA A 331 7.39 19.92 -6.83
CA ALA A 331 7.26 21.27 -7.41
C ALA A 331 8.11 21.46 -8.67
N LYS A 332 9.30 20.84 -8.74
CA LYS A 332 10.25 21.04 -9.84
C LYS A 332 10.05 20.10 -11.02
N TYR A 333 9.72 18.83 -10.76
CA TYR A 333 9.60 17.79 -11.77
C TYR A 333 8.14 17.40 -12.02
N ASP A 334 7.89 16.83 -13.19
CA ASP A 334 6.58 16.28 -13.48
C ASP A 334 6.43 14.89 -12.87
N VAL A 335 5.83 14.87 -11.67
CA VAL A 335 5.33 13.65 -11.04
C VAL A 335 3.87 13.49 -11.43
N GLU A 336 3.64 12.66 -12.44
CA GLU A 336 2.33 12.59 -13.08
C GLU A 336 1.30 11.89 -12.21
N ASN A 337 1.68 10.81 -11.51
CA ASN A 337 0.77 10.06 -10.65
C ASN A 337 1.42 9.79 -9.29
N VAL A 338 0.62 9.83 -8.21
CA VAL A 338 1.05 9.42 -6.88
C VAL A 338 0.03 8.45 -6.29
N ILE A 339 0.47 7.24 -5.91
CA ILE A 339 -0.29 6.32 -5.06
C ILE A 339 0.35 6.37 -3.68
N MET A 340 -0.44 6.46 -2.62
CA MET A 340 0.08 6.58 -1.27
C MET A 340 -0.81 5.87 -0.26
N GLU A 341 -0.23 5.05 0.62
CA GLU A 341 -0.93 4.58 1.80
C GLU A 341 -1.16 5.77 2.73
N TYR A 342 -2.39 5.95 3.17
CA TYR A 342 -2.79 6.95 4.13
C TYR A 342 -3.18 6.29 5.44
N SER A 343 -2.28 6.44 6.40
CA SER A 343 -2.32 5.73 7.68
C SER A 343 -2.47 6.69 8.87
N PRO A 344 -3.55 7.51 8.95
CA PRO A 344 -3.73 8.52 10.00
C PRO A 344 -3.89 7.91 11.39
N GLY A 345 -4.21 6.62 11.51
CA GLY A 345 -4.24 5.91 12.78
C GLY A 345 -2.84 5.61 13.35
N VAL A 346 -1.78 5.62 12.53
CA VAL A 346 -0.42 5.33 13.02
C VAL A 346 0.13 6.47 13.89
N PRO A 347 0.11 7.76 13.48
CA PRO A 347 0.54 8.85 14.34
C PRO A 347 -0.24 8.91 15.66
N GLU A 348 -1.54 8.59 15.64
CA GLU A 348 -2.41 8.56 16.83
C GLU A 348 -1.92 7.51 17.84
N ARG A 349 -1.70 6.26 17.39
CA ARG A 349 -1.19 5.17 18.25
C ARG A 349 0.20 5.43 18.83
N HIS A 350 0.98 6.32 18.20
CA HIS A 350 2.34 6.66 18.61
C HIS A 350 2.46 8.05 19.24
N PHE A 351 1.33 8.71 19.54
CA PHE A 351 1.27 10.05 20.16
C PHE A 351 2.06 11.13 19.38
N LYS A 352 2.09 11.04 18.05
CA LYS A 352 2.77 12.00 17.14
C LYS A 352 1.79 13.02 16.58
N TRP A 353 1.41 13.97 17.44
CA TRP A 353 0.33 14.93 17.18
C TRP A 353 0.58 15.84 15.97
N ASP A 354 1.82 16.30 15.77
CA ASP A 354 2.18 17.13 14.61
C ASP A 354 1.98 16.37 13.29
N HIS A 355 2.25 15.06 13.29
CA HIS A 355 2.04 14.21 12.12
C HIS A 355 0.54 13.97 11.92
N MET A 356 -0.21 13.67 12.99
CA MET A 356 -1.66 13.48 12.93
C MET A 356 -2.40 14.69 12.31
N ALA A 357 -1.98 15.91 12.63
CA ALA A 357 -2.56 17.13 12.04
C ALA A 357 -2.16 17.33 10.57
N ALA A 358 -0.96 16.88 10.19
CA ALA A 358 -0.42 17.09 8.86
C ALA A 358 -0.89 16.05 7.82
N THR A 359 -1.17 14.82 8.22
CA THR A 359 -1.63 13.75 7.31
C THR A 359 -2.92 14.13 6.57
N PRO A 360 -3.98 14.70 7.20
CA PRO A 360 -5.15 15.15 6.45
C PRO A 360 -4.85 16.37 5.56
N ALA A 361 -3.95 17.25 6.00
CA ALA A 361 -3.64 18.51 5.30
C ALA A 361 -2.94 18.31 3.95
N MET A 362 -2.29 17.17 3.72
CA MET A 362 -1.65 16.87 2.44
C MET A 362 -2.62 16.39 1.35
N LEU A 363 -3.89 16.14 1.70
CA LEU A 363 -4.76 15.33 0.87
C LEU A 363 -5.84 16.12 0.12
N ILE A 364 -6.52 17.12 0.69
CA ILE A 364 -7.85 17.47 0.14
C ILE A 364 -8.06 18.96 -0.02
N THR A 365 -8.97 19.30 -0.94
CA THR A 365 -9.58 20.61 -1.09
C THR A 365 -9.91 21.24 0.26
N LEU A 366 -9.76 22.57 0.32
CA LEU A 366 -9.91 23.38 1.52
C LEU A 366 -11.28 23.18 2.23
N ASP A 367 -12.28 22.65 1.53
CA ASP A 367 -13.68 22.60 1.98
C ASP A 367 -13.96 21.54 3.06
N ASN A 368 -13.34 20.36 2.99
CA ASN A 368 -13.50 19.31 4.01
C ASN A 368 -12.40 19.37 5.08
N LEU A 369 -11.18 19.77 4.71
CA LEU A 369 -10.02 19.80 5.61
C LEU A 369 -10.26 20.67 6.86
N LYS A 370 -11.06 21.73 6.73
CA LYS A 370 -11.42 22.59 7.86
C LYS A 370 -12.06 21.81 9.02
N TYR A 371 -12.81 20.74 8.73
CA TYR A 371 -13.41 19.88 9.74
C TYR A 371 -12.37 18.98 10.41
N ASP A 372 -11.46 18.36 9.65
CA ASP A 372 -10.38 17.54 10.22
C ASP A 372 -9.47 18.37 11.15
N VAL A 373 -9.10 19.59 10.74
CA VAL A 373 -8.27 20.51 11.55
C VAL A 373 -9.00 20.92 12.83
N GLU A 374 -10.30 21.16 12.77
CA GLU A 374 -11.11 21.52 13.92
C GLU A 374 -11.31 20.34 14.88
N ASP A 375 -11.55 19.13 14.36
CA ASP A 375 -11.62 17.91 15.17
C ASP A 375 -10.31 17.65 15.92
N VAL A 376 -9.16 17.87 15.29
CA VAL A 376 -7.84 17.78 15.95
C VAL A 376 -7.70 18.79 17.07
N LYS A 377 -8.13 20.05 16.89
CA LYS A 377 -8.10 21.07 17.96
C LYS A 377 -8.98 20.68 19.13
N ARG A 378 -10.20 20.19 18.85
CA ARG A 378 -11.14 19.71 19.88
C ARG A 378 -10.59 18.52 20.63
N TRP A 379 -9.93 17.61 19.92
CA TRP A 379 -9.22 16.48 20.53
C TRP A 379 -8.12 16.94 21.48
N GLN A 380 -7.25 17.86 21.03
CA GLN A 380 -6.19 18.44 21.86
C GLN A 380 -6.74 19.14 23.11
N ALA A 381 -7.91 19.74 23.01
CA ALA A 381 -8.62 20.36 24.13
C ALA A 381 -9.39 19.36 25.03
N GLY A 382 -9.44 18.07 24.69
CA GLY A 382 -10.22 17.07 25.41
C GLY A 382 -11.74 17.22 25.24
N THR A 383 -12.19 17.89 24.18
CA THR A 383 -13.60 18.22 23.92
C THR A 383 -14.17 17.56 22.66
N MET A 384 -13.42 16.70 21.98
CA MET A 384 -13.90 16.01 20.77
C MET A 384 -15.14 15.15 21.09
N ALA A 385 -16.17 15.28 20.24
CA ALA A 385 -17.49 14.67 20.42
C ALA A 385 -18.23 15.07 21.71
N CYS A 386 -17.79 16.12 22.42
CA CYS A 386 -18.31 16.52 23.71
C CYS A 386 -18.65 18.03 23.78
N PRO A 387 -19.65 18.43 24.61
CA PRO A 387 -20.52 17.59 25.43
C PRO A 387 -21.52 16.77 24.60
N VAL A 388 -22.06 15.71 25.20
CA VAL A 388 -23.07 14.84 24.57
C VAL A 388 -24.44 15.17 25.17
N PRO A 389 -25.51 15.28 24.35
CA PRO A 389 -26.87 15.46 24.84
C PRO A 389 -27.23 14.48 25.97
N PRO A 390 -27.76 14.94 27.13
CA PRO A 390 -28.03 14.09 28.27
C PRO A 390 -28.92 12.89 27.95
N GLU A 391 -29.91 13.06 27.08
CA GLU A 391 -30.81 11.98 26.67
C GLU A 391 -30.13 10.91 25.80
N LEU A 392 -28.98 11.22 25.21
CA LEU A 392 -28.19 10.25 24.44
C LEU A 392 -27.18 9.51 25.33
N GLN A 393 -26.78 10.06 26.48
CA GLN A 393 -25.79 9.45 27.38
C GLN A 393 -26.23 8.09 27.95
N GLN A 394 -27.54 7.80 27.97
CA GLN A 394 -28.06 6.49 28.36
C GLN A 394 -27.65 5.36 27.40
N TYR A 395 -27.30 5.69 26.15
CA TYR A 395 -26.84 4.72 25.16
C TYR A 395 -25.32 4.54 25.25
N LYS A 396 -24.89 3.29 25.34
CA LYS A 396 -23.51 2.89 25.67
C LYS A 396 -22.43 3.69 24.90
N LEU A 397 -22.58 3.81 23.57
CA LEU A 397 -21.57 4.44 22.72
C LEU A 397 -21.56 5.97 22.76
N TRP A 398 -22.61 6.61 23.27
CA TRP A 398 -22.70 8.07 23.33
C TRP A 398 -21.96 8.64 24.52
N SER A 399 -21.70 7.85 25.55
CA SER A 399 -20.88 8.27 26.70
C SER A 399 -19.39 8.42 26.39
N LEU A 400 -18.92 7.91 25.24
CA LEU A 400 -17.54 7.98 24.79
C LEU A 400 -17.22 9.35 24.16
N CYS A 401 -16.57 10.23 24.92
CA CYS A 401 -15.88 11.39 24.35
C CYS A 401 -14.72 10.93 23.46
N GLY A 402 -14.58 11.57 22.31
CA GLY A 402 -13.43 11.36 21.45
C GLY A 402 -13.33 10.01 20.72
N GLY A 403 -14.38 9.19 20.69
CA GLY A 403 -14.37 7.96 19.89
C GLY A 403 -14.01 8.25 18.43
N VAL A 404 -13.12 7.45 17.83
CA VAL A 404 -12.80 7.51 16.40
C VAL A 404 -13.26 6.19 15.77
N PRO A 405 -14.05 6.21 14.67
CA PRO A 405 -14.45 7.38 13.90
C PRO A 405 -15.70 8.13 14.42
N GLU A 406 -16.46 7.59 15.36
CA GLU A 406 -17.85 8.01 15.66
C GLU A 406 -17.99 9.42 16.28
N GLY A 407 -16.91 9.95 16.81
CA GLY A 407 -16.79 11.28 17.40
C GLY A 407 -16.25 12.35 16.45
N LEU A 408 -15.81 11.96 15.25
CA LEU A 408 -15.39 12.90 14.22
C LEU A 408 -16.60 13.61 13.59
N ASN A 409 -16.36 14.80 13.05
CA ASN A 409 -17.35 15.48 12.23
C ASN A 409 -17.59 14.65 10.96
N PRO A 410 -18.84 14.33 10.59
CA PRO A 410 -19.15 13.50 9.41
C PRO A 410 -18.81 14.15 8.07
N ARG A 411 -18.45 15.44 8.07
CA ARG A 411 -17.96 16.16 6.89
C ARG A 411 -16.44 16.14 6.82
N SER A 412 -15.76 15.64 7.86
CA SER A 412 -14.31 15.46 7.81
C SER A 412 -13.95 14.30 6.92
N LEU A 413 -12.78 14.37 6.30
CA LEU A 413 -12.19 13.25 5.56
C LEU A 413 -12.08 12.02 6.46
N ARG A 414 -11.61 12.22 7.69
CA ARG A 414 -11.36 11.13 8.63
C ARG A 414 -12.65 10.43 9.08
N SER A 415 -13.82 11.03 8.86
CA SER A 415 -15.10 10.36 9.06
C SER A 415 -15.36 9.20 8.10
N GLU A 416 -14.72 9.18 6.93
CA GLU A 416 -14.78 8.07 5.98
C GLU A 416 -13.68 7.04 6.22
N ILE A 417 -12.61 7.40 6.95
CA ILE A 417 -11.40 6.59 7.06
C ILE A 417 -11.22 6.11 8.49
N GLY A 418 -11.47 4.82 8.73
CA GLY A 418 -11.36 4.24 10.07
C GLY A 418 -9.92 4.12 10.59
N HIS A 419 -8.98 3.62 9.77
CA HIS A 419 -7.62 3.29 10.23
C HIS A 419 -6.53 3.60 9.20
N ASN A 420 -6.52 2.86 8.08
CA ASN A 420 -5.61 3.00 6.94
C ASN A 420 -6.45 2.93 5.65
N THR A 421 -6.03 3.64 4.61
CA THR A 421 -6.62 3.54 3.27
C THR A 421 -5.58 3.93 2.24
N ASN A 422 -5.80 3.66 0.97
CA ASN A 422 -4.90 4.10 -0.10
C ASN A 422 -5.49 5.31 -0.80
N ILE A 423 -4.63 6.23 -1.19
CA ILE A 423 -4.98 7.46 -1.87
C ILE A 423 -4.21 7.56 -3.17
N TRP A 424 -4.87 8.08 -4.20
CA TRP A 424 -4.25 8.29 -5.49
C TRP A 424 -4.53 9.71 -6.02
N CYS A 425 -3.54 10.31 -6.68
CA CYS A 425 -3.69 11.57 -7.39
C CYS A 425 -2.94 11.57 -8.73
N SER A 426 -3.37 12.42 -9.67
CA SER A 426 -2.82 12.52 -11.01
C SER A 426 -2.79 13.96 -11.53
N LYS A 427 -1.69 14.37 -12.16
CA LYS A 427 -1.56 15.61 -12.93
C LYS A 427 -2.06 15.35 -14.36
N GLY A 428 -3.36 15.53 -14.60
CA GLY A 428 -3.94 15.51 -15.96
C GLY A 428 -5.30 14.81 -16.07
N GLN A 429 -5.90 14.82 -17.26
CA GLN A 429 -7.15 14.08 -17.57
C GLN A 429 -6.93 12.56 -17.79
N GLY A 430 -5.79 12.03 -17.33
CA GLY A 430 -5.24 10.73 -17.76
C GLY A 430 -6.12 9.53 -17.45
N LEU A 431 -6.88 9.55 -16.36
CA LEU A 431 -7.84 8.48 -16.05
C LEU A 431 -9.27 9.01 -16.11
N LYS A 432 -9.82 9.10 -17.33
CA LYS A 432 -11.25 9.39 -17.57
C LYS A 432 -12.21 8.41 -16.87
N PHE A 433 -11.72 7.28 -16.36
CA PHE A 433 -12.52 6.30 -15.62
C PHE A 433 -12.50 6.49 -14.09
N LEU A 434 -11.62 7.35 -13.56
CA LEU A 434 -11.64 7.77 -12.16
C LEU A 434 -12.10 9.21 -12.09
N THR A 435 -13.40 9.40 -12.29
CA THR A 435 -14.07 10.69 -12.14
C THR A 435 -14.16 11.00 -10.65
N LEU A 436 -13.57 12.12 -10.25
CA LEU A 436 -13.72 12.66 -8.91
C LEU A 436 -15.21 12.92 -8.63
N GLN A 437 -15.68 12.57 -7.44
CA GLN A 437 -17.02 12.90 -6.95
C GLN A 437 -16.87 13.91 -5.80
N ASP A 438 -17.80 14.87 -5.69
CA ASP A 438 -17.67 16.08 -4.86
C ASP A 438 -17.78 15.87 -3.34
N VAL A 439 -17.69 14.62 -2.84
CA VAL A 439 -17.92 14.32 -1.43
C VAL A 439 -16.86 13.37 -0.88
N VAL A 440 -16.24 13.79 0.22
CA VAL A 440 -15.14 13.06 0.85
C VAL A 440 -15.42 12.72 2.33
N GLY A 441 -16.56 13.15 2.85
CA GLY A 441 -17.07 12.79 4.18
C GLY A 441 -18.37 12.00 4.06
N ILE A 442 -18.79 11.37 5.15
CA ILE A 442 -20.09 10.66 5.24
C ILE A 442 -21.27 11.59 4.92
N LEU A 443 -21.12 12.88 5.24
CA LEU A 443 -22.04 13.95 4.86
C LEU A 443 -21.37 14.97 3.94
N HIS A 444 -22.16 15.53 3.04
CA HIS A 444 -21.74 16.60 2.15
C HIS A 444 -21.46 17.88 2.97
N PRO A 445 -20.44 18.71 2.65
CA PRO A 445 -20.20 19.98 3.32
C PRO A 445 -21.45 20.87 3.44
N ASN A 446 -22.20 20.99 2.34
CA ASN A 446 -23.48 21.70 2.25
C ASN A 446 -24.70 21.02 2.90
N ASP A 447 -24.58 19.79 3.45
CA ASP A 447 -25.69 19.20 4.18
C ASP A 447 -26.04 20.07 5.40
N PRO A 448 -27.32 20.20 5.79
CA PRO A 448 -27.69 21.00 6.95
C PRO A 448 -27.18 20.38 8.25
N THR A 449 -26.95 21.21 9.28
CA THR A 449 -26.56 20.77 10.64
C THR A 449 -27.61 19.86 11.30
N THR A 450 -28.84 19.86 10.78
CA THR A 450 -29.94 19.01 11.22
C THR A 450 -29.87 17.59 10.64
N LYS A 451 -29.09 17.38 9.57
CA LYS A 451 -28.92 16.05 8.98
C LYS A 451 -27.99 15.21 9.86
N TYR A 452 -28.46 14.03 10.25
CA TYR A 452 -27.70 13.13 11.10
C TYR A 452 -27.23 11.87 10.36
N PHE A 453 -28.13 11.19 9.66
CA PHE A 453 -27.85 9.94 8.95
C PHE A 453 -27.19 10.17 7.59
N GLN A 454 -26.35 9.21 7.23
CA GLN A 454 -25.72 9.12 5.92
C GLN A 454 -26.77 8.88 4.81
N THR A 455 -26.48 9.34 3.60
CA THR A 455 -27.33 9.10 2.40
C THR A 455 -26.49 8.63 1.20
N ASN A 456 -25.31 8.05 1.45
CA ASN A 456 -24.48 7.55 0.37
C ASN A 456 -25.11 6.28 -0.25
N PRO A 457 -24.98 6.07 -1.58
CA PRO A 457 -25.63 4.97 -2.29
C PRO A 457 -25.18 3.59 -1.82
N MET A 458 -23.98 3.52 -1.24
CA MET A 458 -23.33 2.29 -0.83
C MET A 458 -23.71 1.88 0.61
N ASN A 459 -24.51 2.69 1.31
CA ASN A 459 -24.98 2.48 2.69
C ASN A 459 -23.85 2.25 3.71
N PHE A 460 -22.83 3.12 3.66
CA PHE A 460 -21.68 3.13 4.57
C PHE A 460 -21.85 4.19 5.66
N GLY A 461 -21.60 3.82 6.91
CA GLY A 461 -21.52 4.73 8.06
C GLY A 461 -20.08 5.15 8.36
N MET A 462 -19.91 5.85 9.48
CA MET A 462 -18.62 6.38 9.93
C MET A 462 -17.49 5.32 9.85
N GLY A 463 -16.36 5.71 9.25
CA GLY A 463 -15.18 4.90 9.00
C GLY A 463 -15.29 3.96 7.80
N SER A 464 -16.17 4.25 6.84
CA SER A 464 -16.47 3.36 5.72
C SER A 464 -16.86 1.96 6.22
N ARG A 465 -17.71 1.89 7.27
CA ARG A 465 -18.29 0.64 7.75
C ARG A 465 -19.64 0.38 7.06
N PRO A 466 -19.85 -0.77 6.38
CA PRO A 466 -21.15 -1.07 5.77
C PRO A 466 -22.22 -1.16 6.86
N CYS A 467 -23.25 -0.32 6.78
CA CYS A 467 -24.29 -0.22 7.82
C CYS A 467 -25.00 -1.55 8.09
N HIS A 468 -25.10 -2.43 7.09
CA HIS A 468 -25.75 -3.73 7.20
C HIS A 468 -24.94 -4.79 7.97
N TYR A 469 -23.62 -4.60 8.13
CA TYR A 469 -22.77 -5.47 8.97
C TYR A 469 -22.60 -4.96 10.40
N LEU A 470 -23.15 -3.78 10.71
CA LEU A 470 -23.16 -3.25 12.05
C LEU A 470 -24.32 -3.84 12.84
N GLU A 471 -24.03 -4.29 14.05
CA GLU A 471 -25.06 -4.68 15.01
C GLU A 471 -26.03 -3.51 15.26
N PRO A 472 -27.35 -3.78 15.42
CA PRO A 472 -28.33 -2.70 15.54
C PRO A 472 -28.05 -1.69 16.66
N ASP A 473 -27.45 -2.12 17.77
CA ASP A 473 -27.14 -1.27 18.93
C ASP A 473 -25.97 -0.29 18.71
N VAL A 474 -25.28 -0.36 17.56
CA VAL A 474 -24.20 0.58 17.21
C VAL A 474 -24.49 1.41 15.96
N GLN A 475 -25.54 1.08 15.21
CA GLN A 475 -25.86 1.71 13.92
C GLN A 475 -26.07 3.22 14.01
N VAL A 476 -26.84 3.69 15.00
CA VAL A 476 -27.21 5.10 15.09
C VAL A 476 -25.99 5.98 15.38
N LYS A 477 -25.08 5.55 16.27
CA LYS A 477 -23.83 6.28 16.52
C LYS A 477 -22.89 6.28 15.31
N HIS A 478 -22.96 5.25 14.46
CA HIS A 478 -22.30 5.19 13.15
C HIS A 478 -22.99 6.01 12.04
N ARG A 479 -24.06 6.73 12.35
CA ARG A 479 -24.89 7.49 11.38
C ARG A 479 -25.56 6.60 10.34
N CYS A 480 -25.77 5.33 10.67
CA CYS A 480 -26.59 4.39 9.91
C CYS A 480 -28.03 4.40 10.42
N ASN A 481 -28.99 4.29 9.50
CA ASN A 481 -30.38 4.07 9.90
C ASN A 481 -30.51 2.75 10.68
N CYS A 482 -31.35 2.76 11.71
CA CYS A 482 -31.64 1.59 12.53
C CYS A 482 -32.35 0.51 11.69
N THR A 483 -31.76 -0.67 11.58
CA THR A 483 -32.36 -1.82 10.87
C THR A 483 -33.34 -2.60 11.75
N LYS A 484 -33.27 -2.44 13.07
CA LYS A 484 -34.14 -3.13 14.03
C LYS A 484 -34.66 -2.18 15.10
N LEU A 485 -35.84 -1.60 14.85
CA LEU A 485 -36.47 -0.57 15.69
C LEU A 485 -36.64 -0.98 17.16
N ALA A 486 -36.83 -2.27 17.44
CA ALA A 486 -36.93 -2.78 18.80
C ALA A 486 -35.63 -2.62 19.63
N ILE A 487 -34.47 -2.44 18.97
CA ILE A 487 -33.16 -2.25 19.62
C ILE A 487 -32.73 -0.79 19.58
N CYS A 488 -32.70 -0.19 18.39
CA CYS A 488 -32.12 1.15 18.15
C CYS A 488 -33.14 2.22 17.76
N GLY A 489 -34.45 1.91 17.77
CA GLY A 489 -35.48 2.86 17.32
C GLY A 489 -35.57 4.11 18.20
N GLN A 490 -35.56 3.92 19.52
CA GLN A 490 -35.58 5.04 20.47
C GLN A 490 -34.30 5.90 20.38
N GLU A 491 -33.14 5.25 20.20
CA GLU A 491 -31.87 5.96 20.01
C GLU A 491 -31.88 6.81 18.74
N GLN A 492 -32.41 6.26 17.64
CA GLN A 492 -32.57 6.96 16.38
C GLN A 492 -33.46 8.20 16.53
N GLU A 493 -34.62 8.07 17.16
CA GLU A 493 -35.52 9.21 17.39
C GLU A 493 -34.87 10.30 18.24
N ALA A 494 -34.18 9.91 19.31
CA ALA A 494 -33.45 10.84 20.17
C ALA A 494 -32.33 11.56 19.42
N ALA A 495 -31.55 10.83 18.60
CA ALA A 495 -30.46 11.39 17.83
C ALA A 495 -30.98 12.36 16.76
N MET A 496 -32.06 12.03 16.04
CA MET A 496 -32.67 12.94 15.07
C MET A 496 -33.19 14.22 15.73
N LYS A 497 -33.85 14.10 16.90
CA LYS A 497 -34.34 15.26 17.64
C LYS A 497 -33.19 16.16 18.10
N ALA A 498 -32.13 15.57 18.68
CA ALA A 498 -30.96 16.31 19.12
C ALA A 498 -30.22 16.98 17.94
N ALA A 499 -30.17 16.34 16.77
CA ALA A 499 -29.60 16.92 15.55
C ALA A 499 -30.43 18.11 15.06
N ALA A 500 -31.76 17.97 15.01
CA ALA A 500 -32.68 19.03 14.60
C ALA A 500 -32.57 20.27 15.50
N GLU A 501 -32.31 20.06 16.79
CA GLU A 501 -32.11 21.12 17.79
C GLU A 501 -30.65 21.64 17.86
N GLY A 502 -29.74 21.11 17.03
CA GLY A 502 -28.34 21.53 16.98
C GLY A 502 -27.51 21.14 18.21
N ARG A 503 -27.97 20.17 19.02
CA ARG A 503 -27.33 19.79 20.29
C ARG A 503 -26.26 18.71 20.15
N ILE A 504 -26.11 18.13 18.95
CA ILE A 504 -25.06 17.15 18.66
C ILE A 504 -23.74 17.88 18.35
N SER A 505 -22.79 17.79 19.28
CA SER A 505 -21.54 18.56 19.28
C SER A 505 -20.66 18.34 18.06
N GLN A 506 -20.68 17.15 17.46
CA GLN A 506 -19.93 16.80 16.25
C GLN A 506 -20.65 17.15 14.93
N ASN A 507 -21.85 17.75 14.97
CA ASN A 507 -22.63 18.09 13.76
C ASN A 507 -22.48 19.55 13.31
N TYR A 508 -21.41 20.22 13.76
CA TYR A 508 -21.12 21.61 13.43
C TYR A 508 -20.80 21.80 11.93
N VAL A 509 -21.11 22.98 11.41
CA VAL A 509 -20.71 23.46 10.09
C VAL A 509 -19.79 24.65 10.28
N LEU A 510 -18.63 24.63 9.61
CA LEU A 510 -17.72 25.77 9.59
C LEU A 510 -18.10 26.68 8.41
N PRO A 511 -18.08 28.02 8.59
CA PRO A 511 -18.40 28.97 7.53
C PRO A 511 -17.47 28.87 6.32
#